data_AF-A0A945NUH2-F1
#
_entry.id   AF-A0A945NUH2-F1
#
_cell.length_a   1.000
_cell.length_b   1.000
_cell.length_c   1.000
_cell.angle_alpha   90.00
_cell.angle_beta   90.00
_cell.angle_gamma   90.00
#
_symmetry.space_group_name_H-M   'P 1'
#
loop_
_entity.id
_entity.type
_entity.pdbx_description
1 polymer ?
#
loop_
_entity_poly.entity_id
_entity_poly.type
_entity_poly.pdbx_seq_one_letter_code
_entity_poly.pdbx_strand_id
1 'polypeptide(L)' 'MGLEEKLPSGILLTTVEQVAGYARKGSLWPATFGLACCAIEMMATGGPRYDIAR' A
#
# COMPACT_ATOMS: atom_id res chain seq x y z
N MET A 1 -8.12 -1.51 -16.51
CA MET A 1 -8.76 -2.59 -17.28
C MET A 1 -7.99 -3.86 -16.97
N GLY A 2 -8.39 -4.54 -15.89
CA GLY A 2 -7.64 -5.64 -15.27
C GLY A 2 -7.81 -6.95 -16.02
N LEU A 3 -6.88 -7.87 -15.78
CA LEU A 3 -6.83 -9.24 -16.33
C LEU A 3 -8.07 -10.09 -16.00
N GLU A 4 -8.98 -9.54 -15.19
CA GLU A 4 -10.24 -10.11 -14.71
C GLU A 4 -11.24 -10.42 -15.84
N GLU A 5 -11.21 -9.68 -16.96
CA GLU A 5 -12.18 -9.86 -18.05
C GLU A 5 -11.81 -11.00 -19.03
N LYS A 6 -10.60 -11.56 -18.93
CA LYS A 6 -10.08 -12.57 -19.87
C LYS A 6 -9.93 -13.99 -19.32
N LEU A 7 -10.20 -14.27 -18.04
CA LEU A 7 -10.01 -15.61 -17.47
C LEU A 7 -11.23 -16.12 -16.66
N PRO A 8 -11.60 -17.41 -16.78
CA PRO A 8 -12.73 -18.00 -16.09
C PRO A 8 -12.50 -18.03 -14.57
N SER A 9 -13.52 -17.60 -13.83
CA SER A 9 -13.50 -17.40 -12.38
C SER A 9 -13.32 -18.71 -11.61
N GLY A 10 -12.23 -18.78 -10.85
CA GLY A 10 -11.91 -19.90 -9.95
C GLY A 10 -11.06 -19.43 -8.78
N ILE A 11 -10.89 -20.31 -7.78
CA ILE A 11 -10.08 -20.12 -6.55
C ILE A 11 -8.65 -19.61 -6.85
N LEU A 12 -8.17 -19.80 -8.08
CA LEU A 12 -6.90 -19.26 -8.58
C LEU A 12 -6.89 -17.73 -8.76
N LEU A 13 -7.99 -17.09 -9.16
CA LEU A 13 -8.04 -15.63 -9.26
C LEU A 13 -8.10 -14.99 -7.87
N THR A 14 -8.81 -15.61 -6.90
CA THR A 14 -8.86 -15.08 -5.54
C THR A 14 -7.51 -15.14 -4.85
N THR A 15 -6.70 -16.18 -5.08
CA THR A 15 -5.34 -16.26 -4.54
C THR A 15 -4.40 -15.26 -5.21
N VAL A 16 -4.47 -15.09 -6.54
CA VAL A 16 -3.65 -14.09 -7.25
C VAL A 16 -4.02 -12.67 -6.83
N GLU A 17 -5.31 -12.37 -6.67
CA GLU A 17 -5.77 -11.07 -6.20
C GLU A 17 -5.37 -10.81 -4.75
N GLN A 18 -5.43 -11.83 -3.88
CA GLN A 18 -4.92 -11.74 -2.51
C GLN A 18 -3.42 -11.44 -2.47
N VAL A 19 -2.62 -12.11 -3.30
CA VAL A 19 -1.17 -11.86 -3.38
C VAL A 19 -0.88 -10.46 -3.93
N ALA A 20 -1.57 -10.04 -5.00
CA ALA A 20 -1.42 -8.71 -5.56
C ALA A 20 -1.89 -7.60 -4.60
N GLY A 21 -2.93 -7.87 -3.80
CA GLY A 21 -3.39 -6.99 -2.72
C GLY A 21 -2.38 -6.91 -1.58
N TYR A 22 -1.80 -8.04 -1.18
CA TYR A 22 -0.76 -8.11 -0.15
C TYR A 22 0.50 -7.33 -0.57
N ALA A 23 0.94 -7.52 -1.81
CA ALA A 23 2.10 -6.80 -2.34
C ALA A 23 1.88 -5.28 -2.34
N ARG A 24 0.73 -4.81 -2.82
CA ARG A 24 0.39 -3.37 -2.80
C ARG A 24 0.28 -2.84 -1.37
N LYS A 25 -0.28 -3.62 -0.43
CA LYS A 25 -0.40 -3.21 0.97
C LYS A 25 0.94 -3.17 1.71
N GLY A 26 1.89 -4.02 1.35
CA GLY A 26 3.19 -4.11 2.02
C GLY A 26 4.21 -3.07 1.56
N SER A 27 4.00 -2.41 0.42
CA SER A 27 4.97 -1.48 -0.15
C SER A 27 4.31 -0.22 -0.72
N LEU A 28 3.50 0.47 0.08
CA LEU A 28 2.98 1.79 -0.31
C LEU A 28 4.06 2.83 -0.09
N TRP A 29 4.32 3.66 -1.11
CA TRP A 29 5.24 4.78 -1.02
C TRP A 29 4.40 6.05 -0.87
N PRO A 30 4.23 6.57 0.36
CA PRO A 30 3.36 7.72 0.60
C PRO A 30 3.99 8.99 0.04
N ALA A 31 3.23 9.75 -0.75
CA ALA A 31 3.62 11.10 -1.13
C ALA A 31 3.32 12.06 0.04
N THR A 32 4.33 12.41 0.82
CA THR A 32 4.18 13.25 2.02
C THR A 32 4.11 14.73 1.65
N PHE A 33 2.90 15.28 1.52
CA PHE A 33 2.67 16.73 1.36
C PHE A 33 2.44 17.38 2.72
N GLY A 34 3.47 18.05 3.23
CA GLY A 34 3.41 18.75 4.53
C GLY A 34 2.98 20.21 4.38
N LEU A 35 1.69 20.49 4.46
CA LEU A 35 1.15 21.85 4.22
C LEU A 35 1.03 22.72 5.50
N ALA A 36 1.12 22.13 6.70
CA ALA A 36 0.97 22.82 7.98
C ALA A 36 1.64 22.01 9.12
N CYS A 37 1.18 22.17 10.37
CA CYS A 37 1.64 21.41 11.53
C CYS A 37 1.51 19.88 11.38
N CYS A 38 0.60 19.35 10.55
CA CYS A 38 0.55 17.91 10.27
C CYS A 38 1.84 17.39 9.59
N ALA A 39 2.66 18.27 9.02
CA ALA A 39 3.97 17.91 8.46
C ALA A 39 4.95 17.43 9.55
N ILE A 40 4.97 18.09 10.72
CA ILE A 40 5.89 17.72 11.81
C ILE A 40 5.50 16.38 12.44
N GLU A 41 4.21 16.10 12.49
CA GLU A 41 3.69 14.80 12.92
C GLU A 41 4.10 13.73 11.92
N MET A 42 3.87 13.94 10.61
CA MET A 42 4.29 12.98 9.57
C MET A 42 5.81 12.72 9.55
N MET A 43 6.65 13.74 9.83
CA MET A 43 8.10 13.54 9.95
C MET A 43 8.47 12.69 11.18
N ALA A 44 7.75 12.86 12.30
CA ALA A 44 7.94 12.01 13.48
C ALA A 44 7.50 10.55 13.22
N THR A 45 6.45 10.34 12.41
CA THR A 45 5.99 9.01 11.94
C THR A 45 6.88 8.38 10.87
N GLY A 46 7.88 9.10 10.36
CA GLY A 46 8.96 8.53 9.55
C GLY A 46 10.27 8.37 10.33
N GLY A 47 10.29 8.77 11.61
CA GLY A 47 11.48 8.74 12.44
C GLY A 47 11.70 7.39 13.13
N PRO A 48 12.81 7.22 13.87
CA PRO A 48 13.18 5.93 14.48
C PRO A 48 12.21 5.45 15.57
N ARG A 49 11.38 6.35 16.13
CA ARG A 49 10.38 6.00 17.15
C ARG A 49 9.13 5.38 16.56
N TYR A 50 8.74 5.85 15.38
CA TYR A 50 7.56 5.40 14.66
C TYR A 50 8.01 5.29 13.20
N ASP A 51 8.47 4.10 12.81
CA ASP A 51 8.99 3.84 11.48
C ASP A 51 7.87 3.31 10.59
N ILE A 52 7.37 4.16 9.69
CA ILE A 52 6.36 3.79 8.69
C ILE A 52 6.88 2.84 7.61
N ALA A 53 8.21 2.67 7.48
CA ALA A 53 8.82 1.78 6.50
C ALA A 53 9.05 0.35 7.02
N ARG A 54 8.53 0.04 8.21
CA ARG A 54 8.54 -1.30 8.81
C ARG A 54 7.41 -2.18 8.29
#